data_AF-A0A895XKW9-F1
#
_entry.id   AF-A0A895XKW9-F1
#
_cell.length_a   1.000
_cell.length_b   1.000
_cell.length_c   1.000
_cell.angle_alpha   90.00
_cell.angle_beta   90.00
_cell.angle_gamma   90.00
#
_symmetry.space_group_name_H-M   'P 1'
#
loop_
_entity.id
_entity.type
_entity.pdbx_description
1 polymer ?
#
loop_
_entity_poly.entity_id
_entity_poly.type
_entity_poly.pdbx_seq_one_letter_code
_entity_poly.pdbx_strand_id
1 'polypeptide(L)'
;MYTFMVILHVAAALAVTGPALLFPYLGVTSVERHHAEEILAYGRRTMLFNSLSVAVFVTGALALLLSDEYGFADPWIVISMTSYFIAAVVGIGVLPATFAHCGKSLQDADSADSQVRVLLEQSRGKLVSLTILLAAMYGVIVIMMVAKPFA
;
A
#
# COMPACT_ATOMS: atom_id res chain seq x y z
N MET A 1 -23.69 -5.16 19.46
CA MET A 1 -22.22 -5.10 19.63
C MET A 1 -21.47 -5.26 18.31
N TYR A 2 -21.89 -6.18 17.44
CA TYR A 2 -21.27 -6.41 16.12
C TYR A 2 -21.13 -5.14 15.27
N THR A 3 -22.19 -4.33 15.16
CA THR A 3 -22.18 -3.08 14.36
C THR A 3 -21.13 -2.06 14.80
N PHE A 4 -20.87 -1.93 16.11
CA PHE A 4 -19.85 -1.00 16.62
C PHE A 4 -18.43 -1.48 16.26
N MET A 5 -18.15 -2.77 16.37
CA MET A 5 -16.87 -3.36 15.94
C MET A 5 -16.67 -3.23 14.42
N VAL A 6 -17.72 -3.45 13.62
CA VAL A 6 -17.66 -3.28 12.17
C VAL A 6 -17.36 -1.82 11.80
N ILE A 7 -18.06 -0.85 12.39
CA ILE A 7 -17.83 0.58 12.13
C ILE A 7 -16.40 0.97 12.54
N LEU A 8 -15.95 0.53 13.73
CA LEU A 8 -14.60 0.82 14.21
C LEU A 8 -13.53 0.24 13.28
N HIS A 9 -13.73 -0.99 12.80
CA HIS A 9 -12.83 -1.66 11.86
C HIS A 9 -12.76 -0.92 10.52
N VAL A 10 -13.91 -0.55 9.94
CA VAL A 10 -13.97 0.21 8.68
C VAL A 10 -13.34 1.60 8.84
N ALA A 11 -13.61 2.28 9.95
CA ALA A 11 -13.00 3.57 10.25
C ALA A 11 -11.47 3.48 10.42
N ALA A 12 -10.99 2.46 11.14
CA ALA A 12 -9.56 2.20 11.27
C ALA A 12 -8.92 1.83 9.92
N ALA A 13 -9.60 1.04 9.10
CA ALA A 13 -9.16 0.70 7.76
C ALA A 13 -8.99 1.94 6.88
N LEU A 14 -9.98 2.84 6.86
CA LEU A 14 -9.90 4.10 6.12
C LEU A 14 -8.79 5.02 6.65
N ALA A 15 -8.67 5.13 7.98
CA ALA A 15 -7.67 5.97 8.63
C ALA A 15 -6.23 5.50 8.37
N VAL A 16 -6.00 4.19 8.19
CA VAL A 16 -4.68 3.63 7.88
C VAL A 16 -4.40 3.60 6.38
N THR A 17 -5.39 3.25 5.56
CA THR A 17 -5.23 3.10 4.11
C THR A 17 -5.01 4.45 3.42
N GLY A 18 -5.64 5.52 3.90
CA GLY A 18 -5.45 6.88 3.35
C GLY A 18 -3.99 7.34 3.39
N PRO A 19 -3.34 7.38 4.56
CA PRO A 19 -1.92 7.69 4.67
C PRO A 19 -1.03 6.69 3.91
N ALA A 20 -1.37 5.40 3.92
CA ALA A 20 -0.61 4.37 3.20
C ALA A 20 -0.53 4.62 1.68
N LEU A 21 -1.54 5.28 1.10
CA LEU A 21 -1.57 5.70 -0.30
C LEU A 21 -0.94 7.08 -0.54
N LEU A 22 -1.01 7.98 0.44
CA LEU A 22 -0.40 9.31 0.34
C LEU A 22 1.14 9.27 0.38
N PHE A 23 1.73 8.48 1.27
CA PHE A 23 3.20 8.41 1.39
C PHE A 23 3.94 7.99 0.12
N PRO A 24 3.53 6.94 -0.62
CA PRO A 24 4.20 6.57 -1.85
C PRO A 24 4.00 7.62 -2.96
N TYR A 25 2.84 8.29 -3.00
CA TYR A 25 2.61 9.40 -3.92
C TYR A 25 3.56 10.57 -3.64
N LEU A 26 3.70 10.97 -2.38
CA LEU A 26 4.67 11.99 -1.96
C LEU A 26 6.12 11.54 -2.22
N GLY A 27 6.41 10.27 -2.01
CA GLY A 27 7.71 9.65 -2.33
C GLY A 27 8.07 9.80 -3.80
N VAL A 28 7.15 9.52 -4.73
CA VAL A 28 7.36 9.72 -6.17
C VAL A 28 7.71 11.18 -6.48
N THR A 29 7.00 12.15 -5.90
CA THR A 29 7.31 13.57 -6.12
C THR A 29 8.67 13.98 -5.55
N SER A 30 9.14 13.35 -4.46
CA SER A 30 10.48 13.60 -3.92
C SER A 30 11.60 13.04 -4.81
N VAL A 31 11.33 11.99 -5.59
CA VAL A 31 12.27 11.47 -6.61
C VAL A 31 12.49 12.51 -7.71
N GLU A 32 11.46 13.27 -8.09
CA GLU A 32 11.57 14.37 -9.08
C GLU A 32 12.44 15.53 -8.57
N ARG A 33 12.45 15.75 -7.26
CA ARG A 33 13.25 16.80 -6.63
C ARG A 33 14.69 16.37 -6.33
N HIS A 34 15.04 15.11 -6.60
CA HIS A 34 16.36 14.55 -6.33
C HIS A 34 16.82 14.72 -4.87
N HIS A 35 15.92 14.57 -3.89
CA HIS A 35 16.26 14.62 -2.46
C HIS A 35 16.35 13.22 -1.85
N ALA A 36 17.55 12.66 -1.77
CA ALA A 36 17.75 11.28 -1.33
C ALA A 36 17.25 10.97 0.09
N GLU A 37 17.44 11.90 1.04
CA GLU A 37 16.99 11.72 2.42
C GLU A 37 15.46 11.65 2.52
N GLU A 38 14.76 12.47 1.74
CA GLU A 38 13.30 12.48 1.68
C GLU A 38 12.76 11.18 1.09
N ILE A 39 13.35 10.69 -0.01
CA ILE A 39 12.98 9.43 -0.66
C ILE A 39 13.07 8.26 0.34
N LEU A 40 14.14 8.18 1.12
CA LEU A 40 14.34 7.15 2.14
C LEU A 40 13.36 7.29 3.32
N ALA A 41 13.03 8.53 3.72
CA ALA A 41 12.04 8.78 4.76
C ALA A 41 10.63 8.35 4.31
N TYR A 42 10.22 8.69 3.08
CA TYR A 42 8.92 8.28 2.52
C TYR A 42 8.83 6.77 2.31
N GLY A 43 9.91 6.11 1.89
CA GLY A 43 9.97 4.65 1.80
C GLY A 43 9.71 3.95 3.14
N ARG A 44 10.36 4.41 4.22
CA ARG A 44 10.14 3.88 5.59
C ARG A 44 8.72 4.12 6.10
N ARG A 45 8.16 5.31 5.85
CA ARG A 45 6.77 5.63 6.22
C ARG A 45 5.77 4.76 5.44
N THR A 46 6.02 4.53 4.15
CA THR A 46 5.20 3.64 3.32
C THR A 46 5.19 2.21 3.88
N MET A 47 6.36 1.70 4.29
CA MET A 47 6.46 0.39 4.95
C MET A 47 5.69 0.35 6.27
N LEU A 48 5.85 1.37 7.12
CA LEU A 48 5.17 1.45 8.42
C LEU A 48 3.64 1.43 8.25
N PHE A 49 3.10 2.30 7.39
CA PHE A 49 1.65 2.39 7.21
C PHE A 49 1.05 1.18 6.50
N ASN A 50 1.77 0.57 5.54
CA ASN A 50 1.33 -0.70 4.97
C ASN A 50 1.43 -1.86 5.97
N SER A 51 2.40 -1.84 6.91
CA SER A 51 2.42 -2.83 7.99
C SER A 51 1.25 -2.66 8.97
N LEU A 52 0.82 -1.42 9.23
CA LEU A 52 -0.40 -1.15 10.00
C LEU A 52 -1.65 -1.66 9.27
N SER A 53 -1.68 -1.60 7.93
CA SER A 53 -2.82 -2.14 7.16
C SER A 53 -2.96 -3.66 7.35
N VAL A 54 -1.87 -4.38 7.66
CA VAL A 54 -1.91 -5.81 8.01
C VAL A 54 -2.63 -6.03 9.33
N ALA A 55 -2.38 -5.19 10.33
CA ALA A 55 -3.09 -5.28 11.60
C ALA A 55 -4.60 -5.07 11.42
N VAL A 56 -4.99 -4.13 10.55
CA VAL A 56 -6.39 -3.96 10.15
C VAL A 56 -6.90 -5.24 9.48
N PHE A 57 -6.22 -5.74 8.45
CA PHE A 57 -6.64 -6.95 7.74
C PHE A 57 -6.83 -8.16 8.66
N VAL A 58 -5.89 -8.40 9.58
CA VAL A 58 -5.98 -9.47 10.58
C VAL A 58 -7.21 -9.28 11.47
N THR A 59 -7.48 -8.06 11.90
CA THR A 59 -8.68 -7.74 12.69
C THR A 59 -9.97 -8.04 11.91
N GLY A 60 -9.98 -7.76 10.59
CA GLY A 60 -11.12 -8.07 9.71
C GLY A 60 -11.31 -9.57 9.52
N ALA A 61 -10.22 -10.32 9.31
CA ALA A 61 -10.26 -11.78 9.20
C ALA A 61 -10.72 -12.45 10.51
N LEU A 62 -10.30 -11.92 11.67
CA LEU A 62 -10.77 -12.38 12.98
C LEU A 62 -12.26 -12.08 13.18
N ALA A 63 -12.74 -10.91 12.77
CA ALA A 63 -14.15 -10.58 12.84
C ALA A 63 -15.01 -11.53 11.97
N LEU A 64 -14.49 -11.95 10.81
CA LEU A 64 -15.14 -12.94 9.95
C LEU A 64 -15.18 -14.33 10.61
N LEU A 65 -14.09 -14.78 11.25
CA LEU A 65 -14.07 -16.06 11.99
C LEU A 65 -15.08 -16.13 13.13
N LEU A 66 -15.43 -14.98 13.70
CA LEU A 66 -16.39 -14.85 14.80
C LEU A 66 -17.84 -14.63 14.30
N SER A 67 -18.06 -14.59 12.99
CA SER A 67 -19.36 -14.36 12.37
C SER A 67 -19.95 -15.67 11.85
N ASP A 68 -21.20 -15.95 12.22
CA ASP A 68 -21.96 -17.09 11.70
C ASP A 68 -22.65 -16.80 10.34
N GLU A 69 -22.66 -15.54 9.87
CA GLU A 69 -23.38 -15.12 8.66
C GLU A 69 -22.59 -15.29 7.36
N TYR A 70 -21.25 -15.23 7.42
CA TYR A 70 -20.39 -15.16 6.25
C TYR A 70 -19.25 -16.17 6.36
N GLY A 71 -19.00 -16.90 5.27
CA GLY A 71 -17.99 -17.94 5.22
C GLY A 71 -16.76 -17.53 4.41
N PHE A 72 -15.59 -18.08 4.72
CA PHE A 72 -14.38 -17.87 3.91
C PHE A 72 -14.51 -18.30 2.43
N ALA A 73 -15.55 -19.05 2.09
CA ALA A 73 -15.87 -19.46 0.73
C ALA A 73 -16.62 -18.38 -0.06
N ASP A 74 -17.07 -17.29 0.59
CA ASP A 74 -17.82 -16.23 -0.08
C ASP A 74 -16.94 -15.59 -1.17
N PRO A 75 -17.42 -15.52 -2.44
CA PRO A 75 -16.59 -15.09 -3.56
C PRO A 75 -15.97 -13.71 -3.34
N TRP A 76 -16.71 -12.78 -2.73
CA TRP A 76 -16.25 -11.42 -2.46
C TRP A 76 -15.13 -11.38 -1.41
N ILE A 77 -15.12 -12.31 -0.44
CA ILE A 77 -14.09 -12.42 0.61
C ILE A 77 -12.80 -12.95 0.00
N VAL A 78 -12.88 -14.01 -0.81
CA VAL A 78 -11.72 -14.60 -1.48
C VAL A 78 -11.04 -13.58 -2.39
N ILE A 79 -11.83 -12.83 -3.18
CA ILE A 79 -11.31 -11.77 -4.05
C ILE A 79 -10.65 -10.66 -3.22
N SER A 80 -11.28 -10.22 -2.13
CA SER A 80 -10.75 -9.16 -1.26
C SER A 80 -9.45 -9.60 -0.57
N MET A 81 -9.40 -10.83 -0.08
CA MET A 81 -8.23 -11.43 0.58
C MET A 81 -7.06 -11.58 -0.40
N THR A 82 -7.33 -12.04 -1.62
CA THR A 82 -6.30 -12.15 -2.68
C THR A 82 -5.79 -10.76 -3.10
N SER A 83 -6.69 -9.80 -3.29
CA SER A 83 -6.32 -8.41 -3.63
C SER A 83 -5.49 -7.77 -2.52
N TYR A 84 -5.85 -8.02 -1.26
CA TYR A 84 -5.09 -7.54 -0.10
C TYR A 84 -3.69 -8.17 -0.04
N PHE A 85 -3.56 -9.46 -0.31
CA PHE A 85 -2.26 -10.13 -0.34
C PHE A 85 -1.31 -9.47 -1.36
N ILE A 86 -1.81 -9.19 -2.56
CA ILE A 86 -1.04 -8.48 -3.60
C ILE A 86 -0.67 -7.06 -3.11
N ALA A 87 -1.63 -6.32 -2.54
CA ALA A 87 -1.40 -4.99 -2.00
C ALA A 87 -0.34 -4.99 -0.88
N ALA A 88 -0.37 -5.97 0.01
CA ALA A 88 0.58 -6.11 1.11
C ALA A 88 2.00 -6.40 0.61
N VAL A 89 2.16 -7.33 -0.35
CA VAL A 89 3.46 -7.62 -0.97
C VAL A 89 4.04 -6.37 -1.64
N VAL A 90 3.21 -5.65 -2.39
CA VAL A 90 3.61 -4.43 -3.10
C VAL A 90 3.94 -3.30 -2.11
N GLY A 91 3.08 -3.04 -1.12
CA GLY A 91 3.19 -1.92 -0.18
C GLY A 91 4.26 -2.09 0.90
N ILE A 92 4.52 -3.32 1.36
CA ILE A 92 5.51 -3.61 2.42
C ILE A 92 6.86 -4.01 1.83
N GLY A 93 6.86 -4.77 0.73
CA GLY A 93 8.09 -5.28 0.12
C GLY A 93 8.57 -4.39 -1.03
N VAL A 94 7.80 -4.36 -2.11
CA VAL A 94 8.28 -3.84 -3.41
C VAL A 94 8.50 -2.32 -3.40
N LEU A 95 7.54 -1.53 -2.89
CA LEU A 95 7.67 -0.07 -2.84
C LEU A 95 8.83 0.37 -1.94
N PRO A 96 8.92 -0.06 -0.67
CA PRO A 96 10.01 0.37 0.21
C PRO A 96 11.39 -0.05 -0.31
N ALA A 97 11.51 -1.24 -0.89
CA ALA A 97 12.76 -1.69 -1.50
C ALA A 97 13.16 -0.82 -2.71
N THR A 98 12.19 -0.45 -3.54
CA THR A 98 12.43 0.43 -4.70
C THR A 98 12.83 1.84 -4.26
N PHE A 99 12.18 2.40 -3.23
CA PHE A 99 12.58 3.68 -2.64
C PHE A 99 13.98 3.64 -2.02
N ALA A 100 14.32 2.56 -1.32
CA ALA A 100 15.65 2.37 -0.73
C ALA A 100 16.74 2.30 -1.80
N HIS A 101 16.47 1.61 -2.91
CA HIS A 101 17.37 1.54 -4.05
C HIS A 101 17.57 2.91 -4.70
N CYS A 102 16.49 3.64 -5.00
CA CYS A 102 16.56 5.00 -5.56
C CYS A 102 17.32 5.98 -4.65
N GLY A 103 17.04 5.95 -3.34
CA GLY A 103 17.68 6.83 -2.37
C GLY A 103 19.19 6.59 -2.26
N LYS A 104 19.63 5.32 -2.24
CA LYS A 104 21.05 4.97 -2.24
C LYS A 104 21.74 5.34 -3.54
N SER A 105 21.17 4.98 -4.69
CA SER A 105 21.75 5.34 -5.99
C SER A 105 21.93 6.85 -6.16
N LEU A 106 21.09 7.66 -5.51
CA LEU A 106 21.21 9.11 -5.53
C LEU A 106 22.21 9.67 -4.50
N GLN A 107 22.46 8.98 -3.39
CA GLN A 107 23.53 9.34 -2.44
C GLN A 107 24.91 8.98 -2.99
N ASP A 108 25.01 7.87 -3.69
CA ASP A 108 26.27 7.33 -4.21
C ASP A 108 26.69 8.00 -5.55
N ALA A 109 25.75 8.67 -6.22
CA ALA A 109 26.00 9.32 -7.50
C ALA A 109 26.63 10.70 -7.34
N ASP A 110 27.73 10.91 -8.05
CA ASP A 110 28.22 12.26 -8.29
C ASP A 110 27.25 12.99 -9.23
N SER A 111 27.00 14.27 -8.95
CA SER A 111 25.93 15.09 -9.55
C SER A 111 25.95 15.22 -11.09
N ALA A 112 27.05 14.79 -11.72
CA ALA A 112 27.28 14.77 -13.17
C ALA A 112 26.96 13.44 -13.87
N ASP A 113 26.60 12.37 -13.14
CA ASP A 113 26.42 11.06 -13.77
C ASP A 113 25.08 10.94 -14.53
N SER A 114 25.19 10.88 -15.86
CA SER A 114 24.04 10.74 -16.77
C SER A 114 23.42 9.35 -16.71
N GLN A 115 24.15 8.31 -16.30
CA GLN A 115 23.60 6.95 -16.15
C GLN A 115 22.63 6.88 -14.97
N VAL A 116 22.97 7.54 -13.86
CA VAL A 116 22.12 7.57 -12.66
C VAL A 116 20.79 8.27 -12.97
N ARG A 117 20.79 9.32 -13.78
CA ARG A 117 19.57 10.02 -14.21
C ARG A 117 18.63 9.10 -14.99
N VAL A 118 19.15 8.30 -15.93
CA VAL A 118 18.35 7.33 -16.71
C VAL A 118 17.77 6.24 -15.80
N LEU A 119 18.55 5.74 -14.84
CA LEU A 119 18.08 4.74 -13.87
C LEU A 119 16.99 5.31 -12.94
N LEU A 120 17.10 6.57 -12.53
CA LEU A 120 16.10 7.27 -11.73
C LEU A 120 14.79 7.45 -12.49
N GLU A 121 14.83 7.84 -13.77
CA GLU A 121 13.63 7.97 -14.61
C GLU A 121 12.93 6.61 -14.80
N GLN A 122 13.68 5.54 -15.05
CA GLN A 122 13.13 4.20 -15.17
C GLN A 122 12.52 3.72 -13.84
N SER A 123 13.19 4.00 -12.72
CA SER A 123 12.72 3.62 -11.39
C SER A 123 11.50 4.44 -10.95
N ARG A 124 11.41 5.70 -11.36
CA ARG A 124 10.22 6.55 -11.18
C ARG A 124 9.01 5.97 -11.89
N GLY A 125 9.15 5.56 -13.16
CA GLY A 125 8.07 4.92 -13.91
C GLY A 125 7.53 3.67 -13.18
N LYS A 126 8.44 2.86 -12.64
CA LYS A 126 8.08 1.70 -11.79
C LYS A 126 7.36 2.13 -10.51
N LEU A 127 7.86 3.13 -9.78
CA LEU A 127 7.25 3.62 -8.54
C LEU A 127 5.83 4.17 -8.75
N VAL A 128 5.61 4.92 -9.84
CA VAL A 128 4.27 5.41 -10.22
C VAL A 128 3.33 4.23 -10.50
N SER A 129 3.77 3.28 -11.32
CA SER A 129 2.99 2.09 -11.66
C SER A 129 2.62 1.29 -10.40
N LEU A 130 3.56 1.07 -9.49
CA LEU A 130 3.33 0.36 -8.23
C LEU A 130 2.38 1.13 -7.29
N THR A 131 2.47 2.46 -7.24
CA THR A 131 1.59 3.30 -6.43
C THR A 131 0.15 3.26 -6.96
N ILE A 132 -0.03 3.33 -8.28
CA ILE A 132 -1.34 3.20 -8.93
C ILE A 132 -1.90 1.79 -8.72
N LEU A 133 -1.08 0.76 -8.87
CA LEU A 133 -1.48 -0.63 -8.60
C LEU A 133 -1.97 -0.78 -7.15
N LEU A 134 -1.23 -0.25 -6.18
CA LEU A 134 -1.61 -0.28 -4.77
C LEU A 134 -2.95 0.44 -4.54
N ALA A 135 -3.14 1.62 -5.12
CA ALA A 135 -4.39 2.36 -5.06
C ALA A 135 -5.56 1.60 -5.69
N ALA A 136 -5.34 0.96 -6.84
CA ALA A 136 -6.35 0.15 -7.51
C ALA A 136 -6.74 -1.07 -6.65
N MET A 137 -5.77 -1.78 -6.05
CA MET A 137 -6.06 -2.93 -5.18
C MET A 137 -6.87 -2.52 -3.95
N TYR A 138 -6.47 -1.44 -3.25
CA TYR A 138 -7.27 -0.94 -2.13
C TYR A 138 -8.66 -0.45 -2.56
N GLY A 139 -8.78 0.18 -3.74
CA GLY A 139 -10.06 0.57 -4.32
C GLY A 139 -10.99 -0.63 -4.57
N VAL A 140 -10.46 -1.71 -5.16
CA VAL A 140 -11.23 -2.96 -5.37
C VAL A 140 -11.71 -3.55 -4.04
N ILE A 141 -10.86 -3.57 -3.01
CA ILE A 141 -11.22 -4.06 -1.67
C ILE A 141 -12.38 -3.23 -1.09
N VAL A 142 -12.28 -1.90 -1.14
CA VAL A 142 -13.33 -1.00 -0.62
C VAL A 142 -14.64 -1.18 -1.39
N ILE A 143 -14.57 -1.24 -2.72
CA ILE A 143 -15.76 -1.45 -3.56
C ILE A 143 -16.40 -2.80 -3.24
N MET A 144 -15.62 -3.87 -3.11
CA MET A 144 -16.15 -5.20 -2.76
C MET A 144 -16.79 -5.21 -1.37
N MET A 145 -16.19 -4.53 -0.38
CA MET A 145 -16.76 -4.43 0.97
C MET A 145 -18.07 -3.61 1.02
N VAL A 146 -18.20 -2.58 0.21
CA VAL A 146 -19.39 -1.70 0.19
C VAL A 146 -20.50 -2.28 -0.67
N ALA A 147 -20.17 -2.71 -1.90
CA ALA A 147 -21.16 -3.16 -2.86
C ALA A 147 -21.70 -4.56 -2.54
N LYS A 148 -20.93 -5.40 -1.82
CA LYS A 148 -21.24 -6.80 -1.51
C LYS A 148 -22.08 -7.48 -2.59
N PRO A 149 -21.64 -7.49 -3.86
CA PRO A 149 -22.52 -7.82 -4.99
C PRO A 149 -22.98 -9.29 -5.01
N PHE A 150 -22.46 -10.12 -4.09
CA PHE A 150 -22.72 -11.55 -3.98
C PHE A 150 -23.12 -11.97 -2.54
N ALA A 151 -23.62 -11.03 -1.72
CA ALA A 151 -24.17 -11.31 -0.40
C ALA A 151 -25.67 -11.60 -0.45
#